data_AF-A0A363TX87-F1
#
_entry.id   AF-A0A363TX87-F1
#
_cell.length_a   1.000
_cell.length_b   1.000
_cell.length_c   1.000
_cell.angle_alpha   90.00
_cell.angle_beta   90.00
_cell.angle_gamma   90.00
#
_symmetry.space_group_name_H-M   'P 1'
#
loop_
_entity.id
_entity.type
_entity.pdbx_description
1 polymer ?
#
loop_
_entity_poly.entity_id
_entity_poly.type
_entity_poly.pdbx_seq_one_letter_code
_entity_poly.pdbx_strand_id
1 'polypeptide(L)'
;MRERNGFRYIIKVFEAQWDQLHDETVKPFFKQLKRDTEEAFTRRSAAQRNRPGHDALFSYVVFQNAEGLKDTLYRHDQGVDSRKKIAYFACHGKRGTISAAQGIGRRKLKNILAPLTSYDGLYFGACDFVNRKTAEVLLDGSQHLKWIAGYENWTPWLEGMMCDLLFFHLLLNGRFMRPKTNARWEPIHSPEEAALRLYDCFPPARDLGFSLYYRKPERICSTLEEISQG
;
A
#
# COMPACT_ATOMS: atom_id res chain seq x y z
N MET A 1 19.50 14.09 -11.94
CA MET A 1 18.65 14.92 -11.06
C MET A 1 18.63 14.22 -9.70
N ARG A 2 19.25 14.78 -8.66
CA ARG A 2 19.33 14.13 -7.33
C ARG A 2 17.91 13.97 -6.78
N GLU A 3 17.49 12.74 -6.48
CA GLU A 3 16.23 12.50 -5.76
C GLU A 3 16.26 13.37 -4.50
N ARG A 4 15.29 14.27 -4.38
CA ARG A 4 15.15 15.11 -3.20
C ARG A 4 14.96 14.19 -2.00
N ASN A 5 15.72 14.44 -0.93
CA ASN A 5 15.62 13.81 0.38
C ASN A 5 14.22 13.98 0.99
N GLY A 6 13.21 13.29 0.46
CA GLY A 6 11.82 13.28 0.89
C GLY A 6 11.22 11.90 0.66
N PHE A 7 10.03 11.63 1.20
CA PHE A 7 9.38 10.32 1.00
C PHE A 7 9.18 10.05 -0.48
N ARG A 8 9.44 8.82 -0.94
CA ARG A 8 9.26 8.47 -2.37
C ARG A 8 7.79 8.39 -2.79
N TYR A 9 6.92 8.09 -1.83
CA TYR A 9 5.52 7.78 -2.07
C TYR A 9 4.56 8.67 -1.29
N ILE A 10 3.41 8.94 -1.89
CA ILE A 10 2.20 9.43 -1.24
C ILE A 10 1.22 8.28 -1.11
N ILE A 11 0.61 8.11 0.05
CA ILE A 11 -0.36 7.04 0.29
C ILE A 11 -1.78 7.62 0.26
N LYS A 12 -2.59 7.08 -0.64
CA LYS A 12 -4.01 7.42 -0.80
C LYS A 12 -4.83 6.31 -0.20
N VAL A 13 -5.46 6.56 0.95
CA VAL A 13 -6.27 5.60 1.68
C VAL A 13 -7.72 5.69 1.19
N PHE A 14 -8.21 4.59 0.66
CA PHE A 14 -9.60 4.38 0.23
C PHE A 14 -10.22 3.35 1.15
N GLU A 15 -11.11 3.80 2.02
CA GLU A 15 -11.82 2.92 2.95
C GLU A 15 -13.22 2.64 2.39
N ALA A 16 -13.56 1.38 2.20
CA ALA A 16 -14.92 1.02 1.82
C ALA A 16 -15.85 1.26 3.01
N GLN A 17 -17.02 1.81 2.79
CA GLN A 17 -18.11 1.75 3.75
C GLN A 17 -18.93 0.49 3.44
N TRP A 18 -18.91 -0.48 4.35
CA TRP A 18 -19.63 -1.75 4.19
C TRP A 18 -20.79 -1.94 5.18
N ASP A 19 -20.86 -1.13 6.23
CA ASP A 19 -21.99 -1.05 7.16
C ASP A 19 -22.42 0.42 7.41
N GLN A 20 -23.51 0.59 8.16
CA GLN A 20 -24.06 1.93 8.44
C GLN A 20 -23.28 2.68 9.53
N LEU A 21 -22.60 1.95 10.42
CA LEU A 21 -21.95 2.50 11.61
C LEU A 21 -20.47 2.83 11.37
N HIS A 22 -19.83 2.13 10.43
CA HIS A 22 -18.43 2.28 10.04
C HIS A 22 -17.49 2.18 11.26
N ASP A 23 -17.76 1.20 12.13
CA ASP A 23 -17.12 1.07 13.45
C ASP A 23 -15.65 0.63 13.35
N GLU A 24 -15.29 -0.09 12.29
CA GLU A 24 -13.91 -0.50 12.00
C GLU A 24 -13.27 0.46 11.01
N THR A 25 -12.36 1.32 11.49
CA THR A 25 -11.65 2.27 10.63
C THR A 25 -10.14 2.21 10.74
N VAL A 26 -9.45 2.31 9.60
CA VAL A 26 -7.97 2.35 9.57
C VAL A 26 -7.41 3.75 9.80
N LYS A 27 -8.28 4.78 9.77
CA LYS A 27 -7.89 6.19 9.81
C LYS A 27 -6.97 6.56 11.00
N PRO A 28 -7.23 6.11 12.24
CA PRO A 28 -6.34 6.43 13.37
C PRO A 28 -4.92 5.89 13.17
N PHE A 29 -4.79 4.68 12.60
CA PHE A 29 -3.50 4.03 12.37
C PHE A 29 -2.67 4.76 11.32
N PHE A 30 -3.28 5.11 10.18
CA PHE A 30 -2.58 5.88 9.14
C PHE A 30 -2.23 7.31 9.59
N LYS A 31 -3.04 7.90 10.48
CA LYS A 31 -2.68 9.18 11.14
C LYS A 31 -1.47 9.02 12.06
N GLN A 32 -1.36 7.91 12.80
CA GLN A 32 -0.20 7.65 13.65
C GLN A 32 1.05 7.38 12.80
N LEU A 33 0.94 6.53 11.77
CA LEU A 33 2.02 6.27 10.81
C LEU A 33 2.54 7.57 10.18
N LYS A 34 1.65 8.51 9.84
CA LYS A 34 2.02 9.85 9.38
C LYS A 34 2.92 10.57 10.37
N ARG A 35 2.50 10.67 11.63
CA ARG A 35 3.26 11.35 12.69
C ARG A 35 4.63 10.72 12.90
N ASP A 36 4.67 9.40 13.01
CA ASP A 36 5.93 8.65 13.23
C ASP A 36 6.91 8.87 12.07
N THR A 37 6.37 8.89 10.85
CA THR A 37 7.14 9.08 9.62
C THR A 37 7.66 10.52 9.50
N GLU A 38 6.84 11.52 9.81
CA GLU A 38 7.25 12.94 9.88
C GLU A 38 8.30 13.20 10.98
N GLU A 39 8.17 12.54 12.13
CA GLU A 39 9.15 12.63 13.22
C GLU A 39 10.48 12.00 12.81
N ALA A 40 10.46 10.78 12.25
CA ALA A 40 11.64 10.10 11.74
C ALA A 40 12.35 10.94 10.68
N PHE A 41 11.59 11.59 9.79
CA PHE A 41 12.13 12.53 8.82
C PHE A 41 12.76 13.75 9.48
N THR A 42 12.07 14.39 10.42
CA THR A 42 12.59 15.58 11.12
C THR A 42 13.91 15.26 11.84
N ARG A 43 14.01 14.09 12.48
CA ARG A 43 15.27 13.63 13.11
C ARG A 43 16.41 13.45 12.10
N ARG A 44 16.13 12.96 10.88
CA ARG A 44 17.13 12.82 9.80
C ARG A 44 17.50 14.16 9.17
N SER A 45 16.51 15.04 9.00
CA SER A 45 16.58 16.31 8.29
C SER A 45 16.94 17.50 9.18
N ALA A 46 17.15 17.30 10.49
CA ALA A 46 17.75 18.32 11.37
C ALA A 46 19.13 18.80 10.86
N ALA A 47 19.76 18.08 9.91
CA ALA A 47 20.94 18.51 9.17
C ALA A 47 20.66 19.35 7.90
N GLN A 48 19.43 19.43 7.38
CA GLN A 48 19.11 20.14 6.12
C GLN A 48 17.72 20.83 6.15
N ARG A 49 17.72 22.16 6.21
CA ARG A 49 16.55 23.06 6.25
C ARG A 49 15.85 23.20 4.89
N ASN A 50 15.20 22.16 4.36
CA ASN A 50 14.27 22.32 3.23
C ASN A 50 13.02 21.46 3.45
N ARG A 51 11.98 22.05 4.05
CA ARG A 51 10.65 21.43 4.09
C ARG A 51 9.98 21.61 2.73
N PRO A 52 9.51 20.55 2.05
CA PRO A 52 8.66 20.70 0.87
C PRO A 52 7.34 21.40 1.27
N GLY A 53 6.82 22.25 0.38
CA GLY A 53 5.48 22.82 0.52
C GLY A 53 4.40 21.74 0.43
N HIS A 54 3.33 21.90 1.22
CA HIS A 54 2.13 21.04 1.31
C HIS A 54 2.39 19.52 1.11
N ASP A 55 3.00 18.88 2.11
CA ASP A 55 3.15 17.43 2.13
C ASP A 55 1.87 16.74 2.64
N ALA A 56 0.96 16.41 1.72
CA ALA A 56 -0.11 15.47 2.00
C ALA A 56 0.40 14.02 1.82
N LEU A 57 1.37 13.61 2.65
CA LEU A 57 1.90 12.23 2.69
C LEU A 57 0.77 11.18 2.72
N PHE A 58 -0.34 11.55 3.35
CA PHE A 58 -1.56 10.77 3.41
C PHE A 58 -2.77 11.61 3.03
N SER A 59 -3.67 11.02 2.24
CA SER A 59 -5.08 11.46 2.16
C SER A 59 -6.00 10.28 2.43
N TYR A 60 -7.17 10.57 3.01
CA TYR A 60 -8.14 9.57 3.44
C TYR A 60 -9.50 9.87 2.82
N VAL A 61 -10.11 8.87 2.20
CA VAL A 61 -11.41 8.97 1.54
C VAL A 61 -12.21 7.70 1.78
N VAL A 62 -13.53 7.85 1.95
CA VAL A 62 -14.48 6.74 2.06
C VAL A 62 -15.24 6.59 0.74
N PHE A 63 -15.52 5.34 0.33
CA PHE A 63 -16.34 5.03 -0.84
C PHE A 63 -17.37 3.94 -0.52
N GLN A 64 -18.53 3.97 -1.19
CA GLN A 64 -19.62 3.01 -0.95
C GLN A 64 -19.82 2.00 -2.08
N ASN A 65 -19.38 2.36 -3.29
CA ASN A 65 -19.59 1.56 -4.50
C ASN A 65 -18.52 1.90 -5.54
N ALA A 66 -18.62 1.27 -6.71
CA ALA A 66 -17.65 1.39 -7.78
C ALA A 66 -17.59 2.80 -8.38
N GLU A 67 -18.73 3.47 -8.48
CA GLU A 67 -18.87 4.82 -9.02
C GLU A 67 -18.19 5.84 -8.08
N GLY A 68 -18.49 5.77 -6.77
CA GLY A 68 -17.80 6.57 -5.76
C GLY A 68 -16.31 6.28 -5.69
N LEU A 69 -15.90 5.01 -5.82
CA LEU A 69 -14.48 4.67 -5.88
C LEU A 69 -13.81 5.28 -7.13
N LYS A 70 -14.46 5.20 -8.29
CA LYS A 70 -13.97 5.81 -9.53
C LYS A 70 -13.81 7.33 -9.36
N ASP A 71 -14.84 8.01 -8.87
CA ASP A 71 -14.82 9.47 -8.70
C ASP A 71 -13.69 9.91 -7.76
N THR A 72 -13.44 9.14 -6.69
CA THR A 72 -12.38 9.44 -5.73
C THR A 72 -10.97 9.18 -6.29
N LEU A 73 -10.78 8.11 -7.05
CA LEU A 73 -9.51 7.81 -7.72
C LEU A 73 -9.16 8.82 -8.81
N TYR A 74 -10.18 9.36 -9.49
CA TYR A 74 -10.02 10.26 -10.63
C TYR A 74 -9.86 11.73 -10.20
N ARG A 75 -10.14 12.05 -8.94
CA ARG A 75 -9.92 13.41 -8.42
C ARG A 75 -8.47 13.81 -8.61
N HIS A 76 -8.28 14.92 -9.30
CA HIS A 76 -6.96 15.50 -9.47
C HIS A 76 -6.46 16.03 -8.12
N ASP A 77 -5.28 15.59 -7.73
CA ASP A 77 -4.62 16.09 -6.54
C ASP A 77 -4.06 17.51 -6.82
N GLN A 78 -4.85 18.54 -6.53
CA GLN A 78 -4.39 19.92 -6.64
C GLN A 78 -3.43 20.24 -5.48
N GLY A 79 -2.29 20.88 -5.79
CA GLY A 79 -1.32 21.31 -4.78
C GLY A 79 -0.54 20.19 -4.09
N VAL A 80 -0.58 18.97 -4.62
CA VAL A 80 0.17 17.82 -4.10
C VAL A 80 1.42 17.60 -4.94
N ASP A 81 2.52 17.24 -4.27
CA ASP A 81 3.80 16.90 -4.87
C ASP A 81 3.69 15.82 -5.98
N SER A 82 4.57 15.93 -6.98
CA SER A 82 4.85 15.02 -8.08
C SER A 82 5.32 13.60 -7.71
N ARG A 83 5.36 13.27 -6.42
CA ARG A 83 5.74 11.94 -5.92
C ARG A 83 4.83 10.84 -6.46
N LYS A 84 5.37 9.63 -6.51
CA LYS A 84 4.61 8.42 -6.89
C LYS A 84 3.51 8.16 -5.88
N LYS A 85 2.34 7.69 -6.32
CA LYS A 85 1.20 7.42 -5.42
C LYS A 85 0.99 5.93 -5.25
N ILE A 86 0.56 5.55 -4.06
CA ILE A 86 0.08 4.21 -3.73
C ILE A 86 -1.39 4.34 -3.37
N ALA A 87 -2.25 3.56 -4.02
CA ALA A 87 -3.64 3.42 -3.59
C ALA A 87 -3.72 2.27 -2.59
N TYR A 88 -4.03 2.59 -1.34
CA TYR A 88 -4.28 1.62 -0.29
C TYR A 88 -5.80 1.47 -0.11
N PHE A 89 -6.31 0.25 -0.22
CA PHE A 89 -7.73 -0.08 -0.09
C PHE A 89 -7.96 -0.81 1.23
N ALA A 90 -8.62 -0.14 2.18
CA ALA A 90 -9.12 -0.76 3.42
C ALA A 90 -10.56 -1.22 3.19
N CYS A 91 -10.76 -2.52 3.06
CA CYS A 91 -12.07 -3.09 2.83
C CYS A 91 -12.06 -4.58 3.16
N HIS A 92 -13.21 -5.15 3.54
CA HIS A 92 -13.32 -6.60 3.49
C HIS A 92 -13.18 -7.09 2.05
N GLY A 93 -12.73 -8.32 1.88
CA GLY A 93 -12.63 -8.94 0.57
C GLY A 93 -13.17 -10.36 0.58
N LYS A 94 -13.39 -10.86 -0.62
CA LYS A 94 -13.61 -12.27 -0.91
C LYS A 94 -12.99 -12.57 -2.27
N ARG A 95 -12.91 -13.86 -2.62
CA ARG A 95 -12.30 -14.31 -3.88
C ARG A 95 -12.77 -13.52 -5.10
N GLY A 96 -11.90 -12.62 -5.58
CA GLY A 96 -12.10 -11.83 -6.80
C GLY A 96 -12.98 -10.58 -6.68
N THR A 97 -13.40 -10.20 -5.47
CA THR A 97 -14.27 -9.02 -5.21
C THR A 97 -13.87 -8.33 -3.91
N ILE A 98 -13.72 -7.00 -3.93
CA ILE A 98 -13.66 -6.19 -2.70
C ILE A 98 -15.07 -5.81 -2.26
N SER A 99 -15.29 -5.77 -0.95
CA SER A 99 -16.58 -5.46 -0.35
C SER A 99 -16.72 -3.96 -0.15
N ALA A 100 -17.91 -3.47 -0.43
CA ALA A 100 -18.44 -2.16 -0.07
C ALA A 100 -19.96 -2.34 0.05
N ALA A 101 -20.73 -1.28 0.28
CA ALA A 101 -22.19 -1.34 0.21
C ALA A 101 -22.68 -2.04 -1.08
N GLN A 102 -21.94 -1.90 -2.18
CA GLN A 102 -22.03 -2.76 -3.36
C GLN A 102 -20.66 -3.32 -3.74
N GLY A 103 -20.52 -4.65 -3.75
CA GLY A 103 -19.25 -5.33 -4.03
C GLY A 103 -18.68 -5.01 -5.41
N ILE A 104 -17.36 -4.85 -5.49
CA ILE A 104 -16.64 -4.46 -6.71
C ILE A 104 -15.75 -5.62 -7.16
N GLY A 105 -16.15 -6.30 -8.25
CA GLY A 105 -15.38 -7.41 -8.81
C GLY A 105 -14.10 -6.94 -9.50
N ARG A 106 -13.07 -7.80 -9.53
CA ARG A 106 -11.73 -7.50 -10.11
C ARG A 106 -11.76 -6.98 -11.54
N ARG A 107 -12.72 -7.42 -12.37
CA ARG A 107 -12.91 -6.91 -13.75
C ARG A 107 -13.45 -5.48 -13.77
N LYS A 108 -14.41 -5.16 -12.91
CA LYS A 108 -14.93 -3.78 -12.77
C LYS A 108 -13.81 -2.88 -12.23
N LEU A 109 -13.05 -3.37 -11.25
CA LEU A 109 -11.91 -2.66 -10.69
C LEU A 109 -10.80 -2.42 -11.73
N LYS A 110 -10.46 -3.43 -12.56
CA LYS A 110 -9.55 -3.27 -13.71
C LYS A 110 -9.98 -2.09 -14.59
N ASN A 111 -11.27 -2.03 -14.97
CA ASN A 111 -11.77 -0.98 -15.86
C ASN A 111 -11.70 0.42 -15.22
N ILE A 112 -11.87 0.52 -13.91
CA ILE A 112 -11.70 1.77 -13.15
C ILE A 112 -10.23 2.19 -13.11
N LEU A 113 -9.32 1.24 -12.94
CA LEU A 113 -7.89 1.52 -12.75
C LEU A 113 -7.12 1.70 -14.06
N ALA A 114 -7.56 1.08 -15.16
CA ALA A 114 -6.87 1.09 -16.44
C ALA A 114 -6.46 2.49 -16.97
N PRO A 115 -7.31 3.53 -16.91
CA PRO A 115 -6.94 4.85 -17.39
C PRO A 115 -6.09 5.67 -16.40
N LEU A 116 -5.88 5.17 -15.17
CA LEU A 116 -5.11 5.89 -14.16
C LEU A 116 -3.61 5.77 -14.43
N THR A 117 -2.93 6.91 -14.47
CA THR A 117 -1.48 7.00 -14.70
C THR A 117 -0.72 7.49 -13.45
N SER A 118 -1.44 7.90 -12.41
CA SER A 118 -0.89 8.58 -11.24
C SER A 118 -0.46 7.64 -10.11
N TYR A 119 -0.84 6.36 -10.17
CA TYR A 119 -0.54 5.35 -9.17
C TYR A 119 0.54 4.40 -9.66
N ASP A 120 1.59 4.23 -8.85
CA ASP A 120 2.70 3.32 -9.11
C ASP A 120 2.42 1.92 -8.54
N GLY A 121 1.57 1.86 -7.50
CA GLY A 121 1.24 0.63 -6.79
C GLY A 121 -0.16 0.62 -6.17
N LEU A 122 -0.71 -0.59 -6.00
CA LEU A 122 -1.93 -0.82 -5.24
C LEU A 122 -1.63 -1.71 -4.03
N TYR A 123 -2.22 -1.40 -2.90
CA TYR A 123 -2.18 -2.23 -1.72
C TYR A 123 -3.61 -2.53 -1.27
N PHE A 124 -4.00 -3.79 -1.15
CA PHE A 124 -5.31 -4.19 -0.67
C PHE A 124 -5.19 -4.77 0.74
N GLY A 125 -5.58 -3.97 1.73
CA GLY A 125 -5.89 -4.42 3.09
C GLY A 125 -7.23 -5.16 3.09
N ALA A 126 -7.34 -6.22 2.29
CA ALA A 126 -8.57 -6.95 2.02
C ALA A 126 -8.32 -8.46 1.96
N CYS A 127 -9.14 -9.20 2.71
CA CYS A 127 -9.09 -10.66 2.78
C CYS A 127 -9.38 -11.32 1.43
N ASP A 128 -8.77 -12.48 1.17
CA ASP A 128 -9.11 -13.39 0.05
C ASP A 128 -9.12 -12.74 -1.35
N PHE A 129 -8.41 -11.64 -1.57
CA PHE A 129 -8.54 -10.85 -2.81
C PHE A 129 -7.33 -10.94 -3.72
N VAL A 130 -6.12 -10.76 -3.18
CA VAL A 130 -4.88 -10.62 -3.96
C VAL A 130 -4.20 -11.97 -4.12
N ASN A 131 -4.68 -12.74 -5.10
CA ASN A 131 -4.01 -13.91 -5.65
C ASN A 131 -3.43 -13.61 -7.05
N ARG A 132 -2.63 -14.54 -7.59
CA ARG A 132 -2.05 -14.48 -8.94
C ARG A 132 -3.05 -14.02 -10.00
N LYS A 133 -4.24 -14.63 -10.05
CA LYS A 133 -5.26 -14.30 -11.05
C LYS A 133 -5.78 -12.86 -10.91
N THR A 134 -5.94 -12.35 -9.69
CA THR A 134 -6.29 -10.94 -9.48
C THR A 134 -5.15 -10.02 -9.87
N ALA A 135 -3.91 -10.36 -9.47
CA ALA A 135 -2.73 -9.58 -9.80
C ALA A 135 -2.52 -9.45 -11.32
N GLU A 136 -2.61 -10.56 -12.05
CA GLU A 136 -2.55 -10.58 -13.53
C GLU A 136 -3.61 -9.68 -14.15
N VAL A 137 -4.88 -9.85 -13.76
CA VAL A 137 -5.99 -9.06 -14.31
C VAL A 137 -5.79 -7.55 -14.11
N LEU A 138 -5.30 -7.15 -12.93
CA LEU A 138 -5.15 -5.74 -12.57
C LEU A 138 -3.86 -5.13 -13.13
N LEU A 139 -2.73 -5.83 -13.01
CA LEU A 139 -1.46 -5.39 -13.60
C LEU A 139 -1.61 -5.30 -15.12
N ASP A 140 -2.10 -6.34 -15.80
CA ASP A 140 -2.29 -6.33 -17.27
C ASP A 140 -3.35 -5.35 -17.76
N GLY A 141 -4.16 -4.81 -16.84
CA GLY A 141 -5.06 -3.71 -17.13
C GLY A 141 -4.40 -2.34 -17.18
N SER A 142 -3.19 -2.15 -16.63
CA SER A 142 -2.54 -0.84 -16.56
C SER A 142 -1.02 -0.95 -16.70
N GLN A 143 -0.46 -0.25 -17.71
CA GLN A 143 0.98 -0.18 -17.93
C GLN A 143 1.71 0.71 -16.90
N HIS A 144 0.97 1.60 -16.23
CA HIS A 144 1.54 2.50 -15.23
C HIS A 144 1.69 1.85 -13.86
N LEU A 145 0.86 0.82 -13.61
CA LEU A 145 0.89 0.09 -12.37
C LEU A 145 2.04 -0.93 -12.35
N LYS A 146 2.93 -0.81 -11.37
CA LYS A 146 4.13 -1.63 -11.28
C LYS A 146 3.96 -2.84 -10.37
N TRP A 147 3.17 -2.68 -9.31
CA TRP A 147 3.00 -3.70 -8.29
C TRP A 147 1.63 -3.66 -7.63
N ILE A 148 1.23 -4.81 -7.08
CA ILE A 148 0.02 -4.98 -6.28
C ILE A 148 0.36 -5.84 -5.07
N ALA A 149 0.00 -5.40 -3.88
CA ALA A 149 0.16 -6.16 -2.64
C ALA A 149 -1.18 -6.41 -1.95
N GLY A 150 -1.25 -7.47 -1.15
CA GLY A 150 -2.39 -7.79 -0.30
C GLY A 150 -2.42 -9.27 0.06
N TYR A 151 -3.59 -9.75 0.48
CA TYR A 151 -3.77 -11.07 1.07
C TYR A 151 -4.49 -12.03 0.12
N GLU A 152 -3.95 -13.24 -0.03
CA GLU A 152 -4.62 -14.34 -0.72
C GLU A 152 -5.61 -15.09 0.18
N ASN A 153 -5.38 -15.10 1.48
CA ASN A 153 -6.18 -15.83 2.46
C ASN A 153 -7.10 -14.90 3.26
N TRP A 154 -7.98 -15.52 4.06
CA TRP A 154 -8.66 -14.82 5.12
C TRP A 154 -7.64 -14.33 6.15
N THR A 155 -7.74 -13.06 6.50
CA THR A 155 -6.83 -12.38 7.42
C THR A 155 -7.64 -11.77 8.55
N PRO A 156 -7.40 -12.14 9.82
CA PRO A 156 -8.02 -11.44 10.92
C PRO A 156 -7.54 -9.98 10.95
N TRP A 157 -8.47 -9.08 11.32
CA TRP A 157 -8.31 -7.64 11.11
C TRP A 157 -7.05 -7.06 11.77
N LEU A 158 -6.73 -7.50 12.99
CA LEU A 158 -5.59 -6.99 13.75
C LEU A 158 -4.26 -7.37 13.08
N GLU A 159 -4.10 -8.64 12.73
CA GLU A 159 -2.89 -9.18 12.10
C GLU A 159 -2.69 -8.57 10.71
N GLY A 160 -3.78 -8.40 9.96
CA GLY A 160 -3.78 -7.65 8.69
C GLY A 160 -3.34 -6.21 8.88
N MET A 161 -3.88 -5.49 9.86
CA MET A 161 -3.45 -4.12 10.17
C MET A 161 -1.99 -4.03 10.60
N MET A 162 -1.51 -4.95 11.42
CA MET A 162 -0.10 -5.00 11.79
C MET A 162 0.77 -5.20 10.55
N CYS A 163 0.43 -6.16 9.69
CA CYS A 163 1.14 -6.43 8.46
C CYS A 163 1.15 -5.21 7.52
N ASP A 164 0.01 -4.55 7.31
CA ASP A 164 -0.12 -3.33 6.50
C ASP A 164 0.76 -2.18 7.02
N LEU A 165 0.69 -1.91 8.32
CA LEU A 165 1.46 -0.84 8.95
C LEU A 165 2.97 -1.12 8.94
N LEU A 166 3.37 -2.37 9.19
CA LEU A 166 4.78 -2.77 9.13
C LEU A 166 5.32 -2.66 7.71
N PHE A 167 4.55 -3.08 6.69
CA PHE A 167 4.92 -2.89 5.29
C PHE A 167 5.15 -1.41 4.97
N PHE A 168 4.19 -0.54 5.27
CA PHE A 168 4.34 0.89 4.97
C PHE A 168 5.43 1.56 5.82
N HIS A 169 5.62 1.13 7.06
CA HIS A 169 6.73 1.60 7.88
C HIS A 169 8.08 1.25 7.25
N LEU A 170 8.25 -0.01 6.82
CA LEU A 170 9.43 -0.47 6.10
C LEU A 170 9.62 0.32 4.80
N LEU A 171 8.58 0.50 4.00
CA LEU A 171 8.65 1.21 2.73
C LEU A 171 9.00 2.71 2.88
N LEU A 172 8.44 3.38 3.88
CA LEU A 172 8.63 4.82 4.08
C LEU A 172 9.91 5.15 4.86
N ASN A 173 10.25 4.32 5.83
CA ASN A 173 11.33 4.61 6.78
C ASN A 173 12.55 3.70 6.61
N GLY A 174 12.40 2.53 5.98
CA GLY A 174 13.47 1.57 5.72
C GLY A 174 14.10 0.91 6.95
N ARG A 175 13.65 1.24 8.18
CA ARG A 175 14.35 0.90 9.42
C ARG A 175 13.38 0.73 10.58
N PHE A 176 13.40 -0.42 11.25
CA PHE A 176 12.98 -0.50 12.65
C PHE A 176 14.16 -0.07 13.53
N MET A 177 14.07 1.11 14.14
CA MET A 177 15.10 1.54 15.09
C MET A 177 14.93 0.75 16.39
N ARG A 178 15.81 -0.22 16.67
CA ARG A 178 15.95 -0.73 18.04
C ARG A 178 16.55 0.39 18.91
N PRO A 179 15.93 0.76 20.05
CA PRO A 179 16.38 1.92 20.84
C PRO A 179 17.82 1.86 21.39
N LYS A 180 18.57 0.75 21.27
CA LYS A 180 19.85 0.56 21.97
C LYS A 180 20.91 -0.28 21.24
N THR A 181 20.71 -0.67 19.98
CA THR A 181 21.70 -1.47 19.24
C THR A 181 22.04 -0.80 17.92
N ASN A 182 23.33 -0.53 17.69
CA ASN A 182 23.89 0.06 16.46
C ASN A 182 23.75 -0.84 15.21
N ALA A 183 22.87 -1.84 15.22
CA ALA A 183 22.57 -2.67 14.06
C ALA A 183 21.88 -1.79 13.00
N ARG A 184 22.66 -1.36 12.00
CA ARG A 184 22.16 -0.63 10.84
C ARG A 184 21.56 -1.65 9.87
N TRP A 185 20.24 -1.69 9.76
CA TRP A 185 19.59 -2.35 8.64
C TRP A 185 19.82 -1.54 7.36
N GLU A 186 19.98 -2.25 6.24
CA GLU A 186 20.13 -1.64 4.92
C GLU A 186 18.88 -0.82 4.56
N PRO A 187 19.05 0.33 3.88
CA PRO A 187 17.93 1.13 3.42
C PRO A 187 17.06 0.35 2.42
N ILE A 188 15.74 0.39 2.60
CA ILE A 188 14.78 -0.21 1.67
C ILE A 188 14.59 0.71 0.47
N HIS A 189 14.85 0.19 -0.72
CA HIS A 189 14.82 0.95 -1.98
C HIS A 189 13.65 0.60 -2.87
N SER A 190 12.88 -0.44 -2.55
CA SER A 190 11.78 -0.90 -3.39
C SER A 190 10.62 -1.50 -2.57
N PRO A 191 9.37 -1.46 -3.09
CA PRO A 191 8.24 -2.17 -2.51
C PRO A 191 8.50 -3.68 -2.34
N GLU A 192 9.18 -4.29 -3.31
CA GLU A 192 9.55 -5.72 -3.29
C GLU A 192 10.46 -6.02 -2.10
N GLU A 193 11.48 -5.19 -1.87
CA GLU A 193 12.37 -5.33 -0.72
C GLU A 193 11.62 -5.10 0.61
N ALA A 194 10.67 -4.16 0.66
CA ALA A 194 9.82 -3.97 1.83
C ALA A 194 9.00 -5.22 2.15
N ALA A 195 8.43 -5.87 1.13
CA ALA A 195 7.68 -7.12 1.28
C ALA A 195 8.59 -8.28 1.72
N LEU A 196 9.79 -8.41 1.15
CA LEU A 196 10.74 -9.45 1.56
C LEU A 196 11.18 -9.25 3.03
N ARG A 197 11.51 -8.02 3.43
CA ARG A 197 11.87 -7.68 4.82
C ARG A 197 10.71 -7.84 5.79
N LEU A 198 9.47 -7.67 5.32
CA LEU A 198 8.28 -7.88 6.14
C LEU A 198 8.19 -9.34 6.59
N TYR A 199 8.52 -10.29 5.71
CA TYR A 199 8.53 -11.71 6.07
C TYR A 199 9.52 -12.06 7.18
N ASP A 200 10.64 -11.34 7.28
CA ASP A 200 11.62 -11.53 8.34
C ASP A 200 11.17 -10.87 9.65
N CYS A 201 10.63 -9.65 9.57
CA CYS A 201 10.21 -8.85 10.73
C CYS A 201 8.86 -9.30 11.31
N PHE A 202 8.00 -9.88 10.48
CA PHE A 202 6.65 -10.33 10.81
C PHE A 202 6.34 -11.64 10.07
N PRO A 203 6.90 -12.78 10.53
CA PRO A 203 6.66 -14.09 9.93
C PRO A 203 5.18 -14.44 9.67
N PRO A 204 4.20 -14.03 10.50
CA PRO A 204 2.79 -14.28 10.21
C PRO A 204 2.31 -13.73 8.87
N ALA A 205 2.98 -12.74 8.26
CA ALA A 205 2.67 -12.27 6.91
C ALA A 205 2.64 -13.43 5.88
N ARG A 206 3.49 -14.46 6.05
CA ARG A 206 3.49 -15.64 5.18
C ARG A 206 2.22 -16.46 5.34
N ASP A 207 1.80 -16.70 6.58
CA ASP A 207 0.62 -17.50 6.92
C ASP A 207 -0.68 -16.80 6.46
N LEU A 208 -0.71 -15.47 6.54
CA LEU A 208 -1.80 -14.65 6.00
C LEU A 208 -1.85 -14.64 4.46
N GLY A 209 -0.87 -15.25 3.79
CA GLY A 209 -0.76 -15.21 2.34
C GLY A 209 -0.50 -13.80 1.81
N PHE A 210 0.19 -12.95 2.58
CA PHE A 210 0.62 -11.65 2.09
C PHE A 210 1.63 -11.82 0.97
N SER A 211 1.36 -11.20 -0.18
CA SER A 211 2.26 -11.22 -1.32
C SER A 211 2.24 -9.88 -2.03
N LEU A 212 3.41 -9.44 -2.48
CA LEU A 212 3.55 -8.38 -3.45
C LEU A 212 3.82 -9.00 -4.82
N TYR A 213 2.92 -8.72 -5.76
CA TYR A 213 3.02 -9.09 -7.15
C TYR A 213 3.56 -7.92 -7.98
N TYR A 214 4.50 -8.20 -8.87
CA TYR A 214 5.17 -7.17 -9.67
C TYR A 214 5.60 -7.70 -11.04
N ARG A 215 5.88 -6.79 -11.98
CA ARG A 215 6.27 -7.15 -13.35
C ARG A 215 7.77 -7.39 -13.48
N LYS A 216 8.13 -8.52 -14.09
CA LYS A 216 9.40 -8.73 -14.80
C LYS A 216 9.12 -8.79 -16.31
N PRO A 217 10.13 -8.65 -17.19
CA PRO A 217 9.91 -8.54 -18.64
C PRO A 217 9.00 -9.59 -19.27
N GLU A 218 8.99 -10.82 -18.74
CA GLU A 218 8.27 -11.95 -19.35
C GLU A 218 7.11 -12.48 -18.48
N ARG A 219 7.01 -12.04 -17.23
CA ARG A 219 6.03 -12.61 -16.28
C ARG A 219 5.74 -11.68 -15.11
N ILE A 220 4.60 -11.91 -14.48
CA ILE A 220 4.30 -11.37 -13.15
C ILE A 220 4.92 -12.31 -12.12
N CYS A 221 5.69 -11.75 -11.18
CA CYS A 221 6.32 -12.47 -10.08
C CYS A 221 5.59 -12.17 -8.77
N SER A 222 5.81 -12.99 -7.75
CA SER A 222 5.32 -12.79 -6.38
C SER A 222 6.49 -12.92 -5.42
N THR A 223 6.57 -12.03 -4.42
CA THR A 223 7.56 -12.12 -3.35
C THR A 223 7.41 -13.38 -2.51
N LEU A 224 6.18 -13.89 -2.35
CA LEU A 224 5.89 -15.12 -1.59
C LEU A 224 6.35 -16.38 -2.36
N GLU A 225 6.19 -16.39 -3.68
CA GLU A 225 6.70 -17.47 -4.54
C GLU A 225 8.24 -17.51 -4.57
N GLU A 226 8.89 -16.35 -4.59
CA GLU A 226 10.36 -16.25 -4.64
C GLU A 226 11.02 -16.81 -3.38
N ILE A 227 10.42 -16.59 -2.20
CA ILE A 227 10.95 -17.16 -0.95
C ILE A 227 10.61 -18.65 -0.77
N SER A 228 9.62 -19.17 -1.48
CA SER A 228 9.24 -20.59 -1.41
C SER A 228 10.13 -21.48 -2.29
N GLN A 229 10.94 -20.87 -3.16
CA GLN A 229 11.85 -21.55 -4.09
C GLN A 229 13.32 -21.52 -3.65
N GLY A 230 13.65 -20.81 -2.56
CA GLY A 230 15.00 -20.70 -2.00
C GLY A 230 15.10 -21.38 -0.64
#